data_AF-A0A6V8PNF2-F1
#
_entry.id   AF-A0A6V8PNF2-F1
#
_cell.length_a   1.000
_cell.length_b   1.000
_cell.length_c   1.000
_cell.angle_alpha   90.00
_cell.angle_beta   90.00
_cell.angle_gamma   90.00
#
_symmetry.space_group_name_H-M   'P 1'
#
loop_
_entity.id
_entity.type
_entity.pdbx_description
1 polymer ?
#
loop_
_entity_poly.entity_id
_entity_poly.type
_entity_poly.pdbx_seq_one_letter_code
_entity_poly.pdbx_strand_id
1 'polypeptide(L)'
;WDMTWSDFLSGFLIAKKPGIDLPDMFFILADTMLIFESLKQKIKIVSKVHADGKSPAKAYKEAEEKIGAITEKLRSSKLKVKNLKFKNRKSSNKFTSSFKTREAFEEAVLKSKEYIAAGDIFQVVLSQRFERKTDVDPFAVYRALRVINPSPYMYYIDTGDKEIVGSSPAILVRV
;
A
#
# COMPACT_ATOMS: atom_id res chain seq x y z
N TRP A 1 19.17 -7.63 27.49
CA TRP A 1 18.31 -7.75 26.30
C TRP A 1 18.91 -6.86 25.22
N ASP A 2 20.08 -7.24 24.70
CA ASP A 2 20.84 -6.47 23.70
C ASP A 2 20.95 -7.28 22.41
N MET A 3 19.80 -7.55 21.79
CA MET A 3 19.78 -8.16 20.46
C MET A 3 19.41 -7.09 19.46
N THR A 4 20.32 -6.78 18.53
CA THR A 4 20.05 -5.82 17.47
C THR A 4 19.16 -6.46 16.40
N TRP A 5 18.51 -5.64 15.57
CA TRP A 5 17.78 -6.15 14.40
C TRP A 5 18.67 -6.95 13.45
N SER A 6 19.96 -6.61 13.36
CA SER A 6 20.94 -7.37 12.58
C SER A 6 21.15 -8.77 13.16
N ASP A 7 21.26 -8.88 14.48
CA ASP A 7 21.43 -10.18 15.16
C ASP A 7 20.19 -11.05 14.98
N PHE A 8 18.99 -10.47 15.12
CA PHE A 8 17.74 -11.18 14.86
C PHE A 8 17.64 -11.71 13.43
N LEU A 9 17.98 -10.88 12.44
CA LEU A 9 17.87 -11.24 11.02
C LEU A 9 18.99 -12.18 10.54
N SER A 10 20.14 -12.19 11.20
CA SER A 10 21.30 -13.02 10.82
C SER A 10 21.04 -14.53 10.89
N GLY A 11 20.09 -14.95 11.73
CA GLY A 11 19.66 -16.36 11.83
C GLY A 11 18.73 -16.80 10.69
N PHE A 12 18.26 -15.87 9.85
CA PHE A 12 17.38 -16.18 8.73
C PHE A 12 18.16 -16.20 7.42
N LEU A 13 18.05 -17.30 6.68
CA LEU A 13 18.47 -17.35 5.28
C LEU A 13 17.51 -16.48 4.43
N ILE A 14 17.83 -15.21 4.27
CA ILE A 14 17.11 -14.32 3.34
C ILE A 14 17.53 -14.69 1.92
N ALA A 15 16.77 -15.58 1.29
CA ALA A 15 17.01 -15.97 -0.09
C ALA A 15 16.84 -14.77 -1.04
N LYS A 16 17.87 -14.49 -1.85
CA LYS A 16 17.79 -13.54 -2.97
C LYS A 16 16.85 -14.08 -4.05
N LYS A 17 15.54 -13.90 -3.90
CA LYS A 17 14.59 -14.08 -5.01
C LYS A 17 14.64 -12.85 -5.91
N PRO A 18 14.42 -12.98 -7.23
CA PRO A 18 14.22 -11.83 -8.10
C PRO A 18 12.98 -11.03 -7.63
N GLY A 19 13.25 -9.96 -6.89
CA GLY A 19 12.25 -9.07 -6.32
C GLY A 19 11.63 -8.17 -7.37
N ILE A 20 10.71 -7.32 -6.94
CA ILE A 20 10.08 -6.27 -7.76
C ILE A 20 10.81 -4.92 -7.63
N ASP A 21 12.10 -4.96 -7.27
CA ASP A 21 12.97 -3.80 -7.08
C ASP A 21 12.31 -2.71 -6.22
N LEU A 22 11.93 -3.08 -5.00
CA LEU A 22 11.37 -2.17 -4.00
C LEU A 22 12.37 -2.02 -2.86
N PRO A 23 12.42 -0.85 -2.20
CA PRO A 23 13.14 -0.72 -0.94
C PRO A 23 12.50 -1.59 0.13
N ASP A 24 13.29 -2.03 1.10
CA ASP A 24 12.78 -2.81 2.24
C ASP A 24 11.77 -2.02 3.09
N MET A 25 11.94 -0.68 3.14
CA MET A 25 11.06 0.23 3.87
C MET A 25 10.88 1.54 3.10
N PHE A 26 9.66 2.08 3.12
CA PHE A 26 9.34 3.40 2.55
C PHE A 26 8.38 4.13 3.49
N PHE A 27 8.71 5.36 3.86
CA PHE A 27 7.90 6.18 4.78
C PHE A 27 7.53 7.51 4.13
N ILE A 28 6.28 7.91 4.30
CA ILE A 28 5.78 9.24 3.91
C ILE A 28 5.66 10.08 5.18
N LEU A 29 6.47 11.14 5.26
CA LEU A 29 6.31 12.19 6.24
C LEU A 29 5.32 13.23 5.70
N ALA A 30 4.04 13.07 6.05
CA ALA A 30 2.99 13.95 5.57
C ALA A 30 3.05 15.32 6.26
N ASP A 31 3.36 16.38 5.50
CA ASP A 31 3.31 17.77 5.96
C ASP A 31 1.87 18.26 6.16
N THR A 32 1.01 17.99 5.18
CA THR A 32 -0.40 18.39 5.21
C THR A 32 -1.31 17.19 4.99
N MET A 33 -2.33 17.04 5.83
CA MET A 33 -3.28 15.93 5.82
C MET A 33 -4.71 16.43 5.70
N LEU A 34 -5.53 15.72 4.91
CA LEU A 34 -6.97 15.86 4.85
C LEU A 34 -7.60 14.65 5.53
N ILE A 35 -8.28 14.87 6.65
CA ILE A 35 -8.90 13.83 7.46
C ILE A 35 -10.41 13.88 7.23
N PHE A 36 -10.95 12.81 6.67
CA PHE A 36 -12.38 12.66 6.41
C PHE A 36 -13.06 12.03 7.64
N GLU A 37 -13.83 12.84 8.37
CA GLU A 37 -14.65 12.39 9.49
C GLU A 37 -16.05 12.06 8.98
N SER A 38 -16.21 10.82 8.48
CA SER A 38 -17.46 10.37 7.85
C SER A 38 -18.68 10.48 8.76
N LEU A 39 -18.54 10.29 10.08
CA LEU A 39 -19.66 10.40 11.02
C LEU A 39 -20.21 11.83 11.12
N LYS A 40 -19.34 12.84 11.02
CA LYS A 40 -19.74 14.26 11.12
C LYS A 40 -19.87 14.94 9.76
N GLN A 41 -19.62 14.22 8.67
CA GLN A 41 -19.56 14.77 7.31
C GLN A 41 -18.63 16.00 7.22
N LYS A 42 -17.47 15.94 7.89
CA LYS A 42 -16.47 17.01 7.93
C LYS A 42 -15.15 16.56 7.35
N ILE A 43 -14.45 17.49 6.70
CA ILE A 43 -13.05 17.34 6.32
C ILE A 43 -12.24 18.26 7.22
N LYS A 44 -11.27 17.69 7.95
CA LYS A 44 -10.28 18.47 8.72
C LYS A 44 -9.01 18.58 7.89
N ILE A 45 -8.52 19.80 7.72
CA ILE A 45 -7.23 20.05 7.08
C ILE A 45 -6.25 20.34 8.21
N VAL A 46 -5.19 19.54 8.30
CA VAL A 46 -4.13 19.71 9.30
C VAL A 46 -2.82 19.92 8.55
N SER A 47 -2.19 21.08 8.78
CA SER A 47 -0.84 21.38 8.25
C SER A 47 0.14 21.42 9.41
N LYS A 48 1.24 20.67 9.29
CA LYS A 48 2.36 20.77 10.22
C LYS A 48 3.06 22.12 10.03
N VAL A 49 3.42 22.76 11.13
CA VAL A 49 4.19 24.01 11.11
C VAL A 49 5.66 23.69 11.26
N HIS A 50 6.46 24.17 10.31
CA HIS A 50 7.92 24.07 10.34
C HIS A 50 8.51 25.44 10.72
N ALA A 51 9.00 25.56 11.96
CA ALA A 51 9.52 26.81 12.50
C ALA A 51 11.05 26.98 12.32
N ASP A 52 11.72 26.03 11.66
CA ASP A 52 13.18 26.02 11.53
C ASP A 52 13.67 27.28 10.79
N GLY A 53 14.36 28.16 11.51
CA GLY A 53 14.89 29.42 10.98
C GLY A 53 13.85 30.52 10.69
N LYS A 54 12.59 30.38 11.16
CA LYS A 54 11.53 31.38 10.97
C LYS A 54 10.94 31.83 12.31
N SER A 55 10.39 33.05 12.35
CA SER A 55 9.58 33.46 13.50
C SER A 55 8.30 32.59 13.55
N PRO A 56 7.81 32.23 14.75
CA PRO A 56 6.59 31.43 14.90
C PRO A 56 5.38 32.03 14.16
N ALA A 57 5.24 33.36 14.19
CA ALA A 57 4.17 34.07 13.49
C ALA A 57 4.23 33.88 11.97
N LYS A 58 5.43 33.90 11.37
CA LYS A 58 5.60 33.67 9.94
C LYS A 58 5.27 32.23 9.55
N ALA A 59 5.79 31.26 10.31
CA ALA A 59 5.55 29.84 10.04
C ALA A 59 4.06 29.48 10.20
N TYR A 60 3.39 30.06 11.19
CA TYR A 60 1.94 29.90 11.39
C TYR A 60 1.15 30.48 10.22
N LYS A 61 1.46 31.71 9.78
CA LYS A 61 0.81 32.35 8.63
C LYS A 61 0.94 31.51 7.35
N GLU A 62 2.11 30.94 7.08
CA GLU A 62 2.32 30.05 5.92
C GLU A 62 1.43 28.80 5.98
N ALA A 63 1.21 28.23 7.18
CA ALA A 63 0.30 27.11 7.36
C ALA A 63 -1.17 27.52 7.16
N GLU A 64 -1.58 28.69 7.63
CA GLU A 64 -2.91 29.25 7.35
C GLU A 64 -3.14 29.46 5.85
N GLU A 65 -2.15 30.00 5.14
CA GLU A 65 -2.21 30.18 3.69
C GLU A 65 -2.33 28.84 2.95
N LYS A 66 -1.56 27.81 3.34
CA LYS A 66 -1.70 26.44 2.81
C LYS A 66 -3.11 25.88 3.03
N ILE A 67 -3.64 26.01 4.25
CA ILE A 67 -5.00 25.53 4.59
C ILE A 67 -6.05 26.29 3.78
N GLY A 68 -5.91 27.61 3.66
CA GLY A 68 -6.79 28.46 2.86
C GLY A 68 -6.82 28.05 1.39
N ALA A 69 -5.65 27.83 0.79
CA ALA A 69 -5.53 27.38 -0.60
C ALA A 69 -6.19 26.02 -0.84
N ILE A 70 -6.00 25.05 0.06
CA ILE A 70 -6.65 23.74 -0.02
C ILE A 70 -8.17 23.88 0.13
N THR A 71 -8.61 24.72 1.06
CA THR A 71 -10.04 24.98 1.30
C THR A 71 -10.72 25.55 0.05
N GLU A 72 -10.10 26.55 -0.58
CA GLU A 72 -10.62 27.14 -1.81
C GLU A 72 -10.59 26.16 -2.98
N LYS A 73 -9.56 25.31 -3.08
CA LYS A 73 -9.52 24.23 -4.09
C LYS A 73 -10.66 23.23 -3.89
N LEU A 74 -10.96 22.85 -2.65
CA LEU A 74 -12.08 21.95 -2.34
C LEU A 74 -13.44 22.59 -2.67
N ARG A 75 -13.62 23.88 -2.41
CA ARG A 75 -14.86 24.63 -2.71
C ARG A 75 -15.08 24.87 -4.20
N SER A 76 -14.03 25.25 -4.92
CA SER A 76 -14.09 25.59 -6.34
C SER A 76 -14.07 24.38 -7.27
N SER A 77 -13.68 23.20 -6.76
CA SER A 77 -13.60 21.98 -7.54
C SER A 77 -14.99 21.53 -7.99
N LYS A 78 -15.37 21.88 -9.22
CA LYS A 78 -16.39 21.17 -9.98
C LYS A 78 -15.84 19.77 -10.27
N LEU A 79 -16.17 18.80 -9.41
CA LEU A 79 -15.77 17.41 -9.60
C LEU A 79 -16.23 16.95 -10.99
N LYS A 80 -15.31 16.92 -11.95
CA LYS A 80 -15.47 16.13 -13.15
C LYS A 80 -15.31 14.69 -12.68
N VAL A 81 -16.40 14.08 -12.23
CA VAL A 81 -16.42 12.64 -11.98
C VAL A 81 -16.04 12.01 -13.31
N LYS A 82 -14.78 11.58 -13.44
CA LYS A 82 -14.39 10.69 -14.53
C LYS A 82 -15.24 9.44 -14.31
N ASN A 83 -16.33 9.34 -15.05
CA ASN A 83 -17.04 8.09 -15.20
C ASN A 83 -15.97 7.09 -15.63
N LEU A 84 -15.68 6.13 -14.74
CA LEU A 84 -14.81 5.02 -15.07
C LEU A 84 -15.54 4.27 -16.17
N LYS A 85 -15.24 4.60 -17.42
CA LYS A 85 -15.73 3.84 -18.56
C LYS A 85 -14.94 2.54 -18.53
N PHE A 86 -15.50 1.55 -17.85
CA PHE A 86 -15.06 0.17 -17.98
C PHE A 86 -15.32 -0.22 -19.42
N LYS A 87 -14.34 -0.04 -20.30
CA LYS A 87 -14.37 -0.68 -21.61
C LYS A 87 -14.30 -2.17 -21.32
N ASN A 88 -15.32 -2.93 -21.74
CA ASN A 88 -15.24 -4.39 -21.82
C ASN A 88 -14.16 -4.77 -22.84
N ARG A 89 -12.90 -4.58 -22.47
CA ARG A 89 -11.76 -5.09 -23.21
C ARG A 89 -11.62 -6.55 -22.78
N LYS A 90 -11.80 -7.47 -23.73
CA LYS A 90 -11.26 -8.82 -23.58
C LYS A 90 -9.74 -8.65 -23.45
N SER A 91 -9.24 -8.69 -22.22
CA SER A 91 -7.81 -8.63 -21.93
C SER A 91 -7.18 -9.92 -22.46
N SER A 92 -6.36 -9.81 -23.51
CA SER A 92 -5.53 -10.92 -24.00
C SER A 92 -4.33 -11.19 -23.09
N ASN A 93 -3.99 -10.28 -22.17
CA ASN A 93 -2.86 -10.44 -21.27
C ASN A 93 -3.18 -11.46 -20.19
N LYS A 94 -2.56 -12.64 -20.31
CA LYS A 94 -2.59 -13.69 -19.28
C LYS A 94 -1.74 -13.27 -18.07
N PHE A 95 -2.14 -13.70 -16.89
CA PHE A 95 -1.29 -13.62 -15.71
C PHE A 95 -0.15 -14.62 -15.83
N THR A 96 1.04 -14.24 -15.37
CA THR A 96 2.18 -15.15 -15.18
C THR A 96 2.41 -15.36 -13.69
N SER A 97 2.62 -16.62 -13.29
CA SER A 97 2.95 -17.00 -11.91
C SER A 97 4.47 -17.08 -11.71
N SER A 98 4.93 -16.75 -10.51
CA SER A 98 6.32 -16.98 -10.09
C SER A 98 6.72 -18.46 -10.06
N PHE A 99 5.76 -19.39 -9.93
CA PHE A 99 5.99 -20.83 -10.00
C PHE A 99 5.99 -21.38 -11.43
N LYS A 100 5.62 -20.55 -12.43
CA LYS A 100 5.47 -20.89 -13.86
C LYS A 100 4.35 -21.89 -14.16
N THR A 101 4.20 -22.95 -13.36
CA THR A 101 3.17 -23.98 -13.52
C THR A 101 2.43 -24.23 -12.22
N ARG A 102 1.28 -24.91 -12.33
CA ARG A 102 0.47 -25.32 -11.18
C ARG A 102 1.17 -26.45 -10.42
N GLU A 103 1.70 -27.40 -11.17
CA GLU A 103 2.37 -28.61 -10.69
C GLU A 103 3.57 -28.24 -9.81
N ALA A 104 4.35 -27.23 -10.21
CA ALA A 104 5.47 -26.74 -9.40
C ALA A 104 5.03 -26.15 -8.03
N PHE A 105 3.86 -25.50 -7.96
CA PHE A 105 3.32 -25.03 -6.70
C PHE A 105 2.81 -26.19 -5.84
N GLU A 106 2.16 -27.18 -6.45
CA GLU A 106 1.68 -28.39 -5.78
C GLU A 106 2.83 -29.22 -5.22
N GLU A 107 3.93 -29.38 -5.96
CA GLU A 107 5.17 -30.02 -5.49
C GLU A 107 5.75 -29.31 -4.27
N ALA A 108 5.77 -27.97 -4.25
CA ALA A 108 6.22 -27.21 -3.09
C ALA A 108 5.32 -27.43 -1.86
N VAL A 109 4.00 -27.55 -2.07
CA VAL A 109 3.04 -27.90 -1.01
C VAL A 109 3.29 -29.31 -0.49
N LEU A 110 3.50 -30.31 -1.36
CA LEU A 110 3.80 -31.68 -0.95
C LEU A 110 5.09 -31.76 -0.14
N LYS A 111 6.15 -31.10 -0.63
CA LYS A 111 7.42 -31.01 0.11
C LYS A 111 7.26 -30.35 1.48
N SER A 112 6.40 -29.34 1.58
CA SER A 112 6.11 -28.68 2.86
C SER A 112 5.41 -29.61 3.85
N LYS A 113 4.54 -30.52 3.36
CA LYS A 113 3.90 -31.55 4.20
C LYS A 113 4.90 -32.59 4.68
N GLU A 114 5.89 -32.96 3.87
CA GLU A 114 6.96 -33.86 4.28
C GLU A 114 7.76 -33.27 5.45
N TYR A 115 8.14 -31.99 5.37
CA TYR A 115 8.81 -31.28 6.48
C TYR A 115 7.94 -31.23 7.75
N ILE A 116 6.63 -31.05 7.61
CA ILE A 116 5.71 -31.09 8.75
C ILE A 116 5.67 -32.50 9.38
N ALA A 117 5.57 -33.54 8.54
CA ALA A 117 5.52 -34.93 9.01
C ALA A 117 6.83 -35.39 9.66
N ALA A 118 7.97 -34.90 9.18
CA ALA A 118 9.29 -35.15 9.77
C ALA A 118 9.49 -34.42 11.13
N GLY A 119 8.63 -33.46 11.47
CA GLY A 119 8.73 -32.66 12.69
C GLY A 119 9.62 -31.43 12.56
N ASP A 120 10.05 -31.06 11.36
CA ASP A 120 10.94 -29.91 11.12
C ASP A 120 10.22 -28.58 11.34
N ILE A 121 8.93 -28.50 10.99
CA ILE A 121 8.08 -27.30 11.14
C ILE A 121 6.65 -27.70 11.50
N PHE A 122 5.92 -26.82 12.19
CA PHE A 122 4.48 -27.02 12.42
C PHE A 122 3.62 -26.55 11.23
N GLN A 123 4.02 -25.46 10.59
CA GLN A 123 3.30 -24.84 9.49
C GLN A 123 4.24 -23.97 8.65
N VAL A 124 3.94 -23.86 7.36
CA VAL A 124 4.52 -22.85 6.46
C VAL A 124 3.42 -22.22 5.61
N VAL A 125 3.53 -20.91 5.38
CA VAL A 125 2.62 -20.16 4.49
C VAL A 125 3.31 -19.96 3.14
N LEU A 126 3.01 -20.84 2.19
CA LEU A 126 3.50 -20.70 0.82
C LEU A 126 2.71 -19.60 0.09
N SER A 127 3.42 -18.81 -0.71
CA SER A 127 2.83 -17.78 -1.56
C SER A 127 3.41 -17.84 -2.96
N GLN A 128 2.64 -17.34 -3.94
CA GLN A 128 3.08 -17.16 -5.31
C GLN A 128 2.68 -15.77 -5.80
N ARG A 129 3.53 -15.16 -6.63
CA ARG A 129 3.26 -13.85 -7.24
C ARG A 129 2.59 -14.06 -8.59
N PHE A 130 1.50 -13.35 -8.83
CA PHE A 130 0.89 -13.22 -10.15
C PHE A 130 1.13 -11.82 -10.70
N GLU A 131 1.49 -11.73 -11.96
CA GLU A 131 1.79 -10.47 -12.63
C GLU A 131 1.15 -10.43 -14.03
N ARG A 132 0.77 -9.24 -14.49
CA ARG A 132 0.31 -8.99 -15.86
C ARG A 132 0.63 -7.56 -16.26
N LYS A 133 0.80 -7.32 -17.56
CA LYS A 133 0.83 -5.95 -18.10
C LYS A 133 -0.57 -5.37 -18.09
N THR A 134 -0.70 -4.12 -17.65
CA THR A 134 -1.97 -3.41 -17.55
C THR A 134 -1.78 -1.93 -17.93
N ASP A 135 -2.79 -1.35 -18.57
CA ASP A 135 -2.89 0.09 -18.87
C ASP A 135 -3.98 0.78 -18.02
N VAL A 136 -4.53 0.04 -17.05
CA VAL A 136 -5.55 0.55 -16.12
C VAL A 136 -4.91 1.53 -15.14
N ASP A 137 -5.54 2.69 -14.97
CA ASP A 137 -5.21 3.68 -13.94
C ASP A 137 -5.20 3.01 -12.54
N PRO A 138 -4.07 3.03 -11.81
CA PRO A 138 -3.97 2.46 -10.46
C PRO A 138 -5.04 2.99 -9.49
N PHE A 139 -5.41 4.27 -9.61
CA PHE A 139 -6.47 4.84 -8.77
C PHE A 139 -7.85 4.26 -9.10
N ALA A 140 -8.09 3.86 -10.35
CA ALA A 140 -9.31 3.13 -10.72
C ALA A 140 -9.35 1.73 -10.08
N VAL A 141 -8.20 1.06 -9.95
CA VAL A 141 -8.11 -0.23 -9.21
C VAL A 141 -8.46 -0.03 -7.74
N TYR A 142 -7.93 1.01 -7.10
CA TYR A 142 -8.27 1.36 -5.71
C TYR A 142 -9.78 1.58 -5.55
N ARG A 143 -10.38 2.37 -6.44
CA ARG A 143 -11.83 2.63 -6.43
C ARG A 143 -12.66 1.36 -6.61
N ALA A 144 -12.25 0.48 -7.52
CA ALA A 144 -12.93 -0.80 -7.74
C ALA A 144 -12.83 -1.71 -6.51
N LEU A 145 -11.65 -1.83 -5.90
CA LEU A 145 -11.45 -2.60 -4.67
C LEU A 145 -12.30 -2.07 -3.52
N ARG A 146 -12.44 -0.76 -3.37
CA ARG A 146 -13.29 -0.14 -2.33
C ARG A 146 -14.76 -0.53 -2.46
N VAL A 147 -15.22 -0.90 -3.66
CA VAL A 147 -16.59 -1.37 -3.89
C VAL A 147 -16.70 -2.88 -3.76
N ILE A 148 -15.75 -3.63 -4.33
CA ILE A 148 -15.81 -5.10 -4.42
C ILE A 148 -15.41 -5.77 -3.11
N ASN A 149 -14.36 -5.27 -2.45
CA ASN A 149 -13.81 -5.84 -1.24
C ASN A 149 -13.47 -4.70 -0.24
N PRO A 150 -14.47 -4.03 0.33
CA PRO A 150 -14.21 -3.02 1.35
C PRO A 150 -13.59 -3.68 2.59
N SER A 151 -12.42 -3.19 3.03
CA SER A 151 -11.74 -3.68 4.22
C SER A 151 -11.45 -2.56 5.23
N PRO A 152 -11.13 -2.88 6.49
CA PRO A 152 -10.75 -1.88 7.48
C PRO A 152 -9.48 -1.09 7.11
N TYR A 153 -8.58 -1.70 6.33
CA TYR A 153 -7.32 -1.09 5.91
C TYR A 153 -7.23 -1.02 4.38
N MET A 154 -7.77 0.07 3.83
CA MET A 154 -7.71 0.41 2.41
C MET A 154 -6.61 1.46 2.18
N TYR A 155 -5.76 1.26 1.18
CA TYR A 155 -4.69 2.20 0.87
C TYR A 155 -4.41 2.31 -0.62
N TYR A 156 -4.06 3.53 -1.01
CA TYR A 156 -3.45 3.89 -2.28
C TYR A 156 -2.21 4.72 -1.91
N ILE A 157 -1.04 4.23 -2.27
CA ILE A 157 0.24 4.89 -1.97
C ILE A 157 0.95 5.08 -3.30
N ASP A 158 1.24 6.34 -3.63
CA ASP A 158 2.05 6.72 -4.77
C ASP A 158 3.45 7.06 -4.23
N THR A 159 4.46 6.27 -4.60
CA THR A 159 5.85 6.51 -4.17
C THR A 159 6.61 7.41 -5.15
N GLY A 160 5.99 7.87 -6.23
CA GLY A 160 6.63 8.55 -7.36
C GLY A 160 7.16 7.58 -8.42
N ASP A 161 7.74 6.46 -8.00
CA ASP A 161 8.28 5.42 -8.90
C ASP A 161 7.29 4.28 -9.15
N LYS A 162 6.49 3.93 -8.12
CA LYS A 162 5.57 2.79 -8.13
C LYS A 162 4.33 3.11 -7.31
N GLU A 163 3.17 2.60 -7.73
CA GLU A 163 1.93 2.71 -6.97
C GLU A 163 1.57 1.40 -6.27
N ILE A 164 1.21 1.50 -4.99
CA ILE A 164 0.76 0.38 -4.16
C ILE A 164 -0.73 0.56 -3.88
N VAL A 165 -1.51 -0.42 -4.27
CA VAL A 165 -2.96 -0.46 -4.07
C VAL A 165 -3.33 -1.69 -3.28
N GLY A 166 -4.07 -1.52 -2.18
CA GLY A 166 -4.44 -2.65 -1.34
C GLY A 166 -5.70 -2.47 -0.50
N SER A 167 -6.18 -3.62 -0.06
CA SER A 167 -7.37 -3.81 0.76
C SER A 167 -7.09 -4.96 1.73
N SER A 168 -6.48 -4.65 2.88
CA SER A 168 -6.12 -5.67 3.87
C SER A 168 -7.26 -5.84 4.88
N PRO A 169 -7.73 -7.08 5.13
CA PRO A 169 -8.66 -7.36 6.22
C PRO A 169 -7.99 -7.46 7.59
N ALA A 170 -6.67 -7.68 7.63
CA ALA A 170 -5.92 -7.95 8.85
C ALA A 170 -4.93 -6.82 9.18
N ILE A 171 -4.81 -6.53 10.47
CA ILE A 171 -3.78 -5.66 11.04
C ILE A 171 -2.62 -6.53 11.53
N LEU A 172 -1.39 -6.03 11.40
CA LEU A 172 -0.21 -6.67 11.99
C LEU A 172 -0.17 -6.44 13.51
N VAL A 173 -0.20 -5.18 13.93
CA VAL A 173 -0.19 -4.77 15.35
C VAL A 173 -0.83 -3.39 15.50
N ARG A 174 -1.46 -3.13 16.65
CA ARG A 174 -1.99 -1.82 17.06
C ARG A 174 -1.49 -1.51 18.46
N VAL A 175 -0.95 -0.32 18.66
CA VAL A 175 -0.44 0.20 19.94
C VAL A 175 -1.41 1.25 20.48
#